data_AF-G7GXE1-F1
#
_entry.id   AF-G7GXE1-F1
#
_cell.length_a   1.000
_cell.length_b   1.000
_cell.length_c   1.000
_cell.angle_alpha   90.00
_cell.angle_beta   90.00
_cell.angle_gamma   90.00
#
_symmetry.space_group_name_H-M   'P 1'
#
loop_
_entity.id
_entity.type
_entity.pdbx_description
1 polymer ?
#
loop_
_entity_poly.entity_id
_entity_poly.type
_entity_poly.pdbx_seq_one_letter_code
_entity_poly.pdbx_strand_id
1 'polypeptide(L)'
;MRSEALEAYYREDRRRSECAEALFAERDWVFRVDPALDRWSADLFGSGVDGHAFDDTSRPAWAAALGLPADTLRWGVWDELVERAVAAQMIVLPCPGRIAGAFSTRDHLTEQTTGSGYAFYPAFSDEFFVKAGAAISYAEQNACPATGPAAASAWIRTLVGTFDSPRPGCAQAGREWWEANFPDDSPYRRQ
;
A
#
# COMPACT_ATOMS: atom_id res chain seq x y z
N MET A 1 11.09 -29.29 20.93
CA MET A 1 9.81 -29.70 20.33
C MET A 1 9.07 -28.43 19.96
N ARG A 2 8.65 -28.24 18.69
CA ARG A 2 7.69 -27.17 18.37
C ARG A 2 6.35 -27.57 18.98
N SER A 3 5.63 -26.62 19.58
CA SER A 3 4.30 -26.91 20.12
C SER A 3 3.33 -27.20 18.96
N GLU A 4 2.34 -28.06 19.19
CA GLU A 4 1.31 -28.38 18.19
C GLU A 4 0.62 -27.12 17.64
N ALA A 5 0.46 -26.08 18.48
CA ALA A 5 -0.06 -24.78 18.07
C ALA A 5 0.81 -24.07 17.02
N LEU A 6 2.14 -24.12 17.17
CA LEU A 6 3.05 -23.53 16.20
C LEU A 6 3.04 -24.30 14.87
N GLU A 7 2.92 -25.63 14.91
CA GLU A 7 2.80 -26.46 13.71
C GLU A 7 1.48 -26.20 12.96
N ALA A 8 0.38 -26.04 13.68
CA ALA A 8 -0.92 -25.69 13.12
C ALA A 8 -0.92 -24.28 12.53
N TYR A 9 -0.30 -23.29 13.19
CA TYR A 9 -0.11 -21.94 12.64
C TYR A 9 0.63 -21.96 11.30
N TYR A 10 1.78 -22.64 11.23
CA TYR A 10 2.54 -22.72 9.97
C TYR A 10 1.82 -23.51 8.88
N ARG A 11 0.97 -24.48 9.24
CA ARG A 11 0.14 -25.19 8.26
C ARG A 11 -0.92 -24.27 7.67
N GLU A 12 -1.56 -23.44 8.50
CA GLU A 12 -2.54 -22.47 8.02
C GLU A 12 -1.88 -21.38 7.16
N ASP A 13 -0.73 -20.85 7.58
CA ASP A 13 0.02 -19.85 6.82
C ASP A 13 0.43 -20.39 5.44
N ARG A 14 0.84 -21.67 5.38
CA ARG A 14 1.09 -22.36 4.11
C ARG A 14 -0.16 -22.48 3.25
N ARG A 15 -1.28 -22.94 3.82
CA ARG A 15 -2.56 -23.07 3.10
C ARG A 15 -2.97 -21.73 2.49
N ARG A 16 -2.88 -20.64 3.26
CA ARG A 16 -3.19 -19.27 2.79
C ARG A 16 -2.25 -18.83 1.67
N SER A 17 -0.96 -19.14 1.79
CA SER A 17 0.02 -18.85 0.74
C SER A 17 -0.29 -19.60 -0.56
N GLU A 18 -0.60 -20.90 -0.48
CA GLU A 18 -0.99 -21.72 -1.64
C GLU A 18 -2.28 -21.20 -2.29
N CYS A 19 -3.29 -20.81 -1.49
CA CYS A 19 -4.50 -20.18 -2.00
C CYS A 19 -4.23 -18.82 -2.68
N ALA A 20 -3.35 -18.00 -2.10
CA ALA A 20 -2.95 -16.72 -2.68
C ALA A 20 -2.23 -16.88 -4.02
N GLU A 21 -1.35 -17.87 -4.14
CA GLU A 21 -0.69 -18.20 -5.41
C GLU A 21 -1.69 -18.65 -6.47
N ALA A 22 -2.65 -19.51 -6.10
CA ALA A 22 -3.69 -19.96 -7.01
C ALA A 22 -4.57 -18.78 -7.50
N LEU A 23 -5.07 -17.95 -6.58
CA LEU A 23 -5.88 -16.76 -6.92
C LEU A 23 -5.10 -15.76 -7.77
N PHE A 24 -3.81 -15.60 -7.51
CA PHE A 24 -2.95 -14.73 -8.31
C PHE A 24 -2.79 -15.26 -9.74
N ALA A 25 -2.63 -16.57 -9.92
CA ALA A 25 -2.46 -17.19 -11.23
C ALA A 25 -3.73 -17.19 -12.11
N GLU A 26 -4.92 -17.01 -11.52
CA GLU A 26 -6.19 -17.02 -12.25
C GLU A 26 -6.41 -15.82 -13.18
N ARG A 27 -5.63 -14.75 -13.03
CA ARG A 27 -5.89 -13.50 -13.75
C ARG A 27 -4.65 -12.64 -13.94
N ASP A 28 -4.76 -11.71 -14.89
CA ASP A 28 -3.77 -10.68 -15.09
C ASP A 28 -3.97 -9.52 -14.10
N TRP A 29 -2.89 -9.13 -13.44
CA TRP A 29 -2.87 -8.04 -12.46
C TRP A 29 -2.33 -6.77 -13.09
N VAL A 30 -3.11 -6.19 -14.01
CA VAL A 30 -2.71 -4.97 -14.73
C VAL A 30 -3.29 -3.73 -14.07
N PHE A 31 -2.40 -2.84 -13.65
CA PHE A 31 -2.72 -1.52 -13.12
C PHE A 31 -2.44 -0.48 -14.20
N ARG A 32 -3.35 0.46 -14.41
CA ARG A 32 -3.16 1.52 -15.42
C ARG A 32 -3.41 2.89 -14.81
N VAL A 33 -2.75 3.87 -15.36
CA VAL A 33 -3.01 5.28 -15.05
C VAL A 33 -3.82 5.88 -16.18
N ASP A 34 -4.89 6.59 -15.84
CA ASP A 34 -5.71 7.28 -16.83
C ASP A 34 -4.92 8.46 -17.45
N PRO A 35 -4.99 8.69 -18.77
CA PRO A 35 -4.34 9.85 -19.41
C PRO A 35 -4.79 11.20 -18.84
N ALA A 36 -5.98 11.29 -18.23
CA ALA A 36 -6.49 12.50 -17.61
C ALA A 36 -5.86 12.83 -16.25
N LEU A 37 -4.96 11.99 -15.71
CA LEU A 37 -4.35 12.17 -14.39
C LEU A 37 -3.76 13.57 -14.18
N ASP A 38 -3.08 14.12 -15.18
CA ASP A 38 -2.41 15.42 -15.04
C ASP A 38 -3.41 16.58 -14.94
N ARG A 39 -4.52 16.49 -15.67
CA ARG A 39 -5.63 17.44 -15.55
C ARG A 39 -6.33 17.28 -14.21
N TRP A 40 -6.63 16.04 -13.82
CA TRP A 40 -7.26 15.76 -12.53
C TRP A 40 -6.44 16.30 -11.36
N SER A 41 -5.12 16.08 -11.37
CA SER A 41 -4.24 16.61 -10.32
C SER A 41 -4.27 18.14 -10.30
N ALA A 42 -4.24 18.79 -11.48
CA ALA A 42 -4.34 20.25 -11.57
C ALA A 42 -5.67 20.77 -11.03
N ASP A 43 -6.78 20.11 -11.34
CA ASP A 43 -8.12 20.48 -10.86
C ASP A 43 -8.28 20.24 -9.35
N LEU A 44 -7.72 19.15 -8.83
CA LEU A 44 -7.79 18.79 -7.41
C LEU A 44 -7.06 19.81 -6.53
N PHE A 45 -5.87 20.24 -6.96
CA PHE A 45 -4.99 21.04 -6.12
C PHE A 45 -5.00 22.54 -6.45
N GLY A 46 -5.42 22.92 -7.66
CA GLY A 46 -5.27 24.29 -8.15
C GLY A 46 -3.84 24.80 -7.94
N SER A 47 -3.70 26.03 -7.43
CA SER A 47 -2.41 26.62 -7.06
C SER A 47 -1.99 26.34 -5.61
N GLY A 48 -2.75 25.52 -4.85
CA GLY A 48 -2.58 25.36 -3.40
C GLY A 48 -1.27 24.68 -2.99
N VAL A 49 -0.62 24.00 -3.93
CA VAL A 49 0.64 23.28 -3.73
C VAL A 49 1.72 23.72 -4.73
N ASP A 50 1.53 24.82 -5.47
CA ASP A 50 2.51 25.27 -6.46
C ASP A 50 3.89 25.49 -5.85
N GLY A 51 4.93 24.96 -6.50
CA GLY A 51 6.31 25.03 -6.02
C GLY A 51 6.64 24.06 -4.87
N HIS A 52 5.67 23.32 -4.34
CA HIS A 52 5.90 22.30 -3.32
C HIS A 52 6.24 20.94 -3.95
N ALA A 53 7.37 20.36 -3.55
CA ALA A 53 7.72 18.98 -3.89
C ALA A 53 6.85 17.99 -3.09
N PHE A 54 6.73 16.74 -3.53
CA PHE A 54 5.98 15.70 -2.82
C PHE A 54 6.84 15.01 -1.74
N ASP A 55 7.35 15.79 -0.79
CA ASP A 55 8.30 15.38 0.24
C ASP A 55 7.89 15.75 1.66
N ASP A 56 8.71 15.38 2.65
CA ASP A 56 8.44 15.66 4.06
C ASP A 56 8.49 17.16 4.41
N THR A 57 9.30 17.94 3.70
CA THR A 57 9.44 19.39 3.93
C THR A 57 8.15 20.11 3.56
N SER A 58 7.54 19.70 2.45
CA SER A 58 6.30 20.28 1.93
C SER A 58 5.05 19.55 2.43
N ARG A 59 5.19 18.47 3.20
CA ARG A 59 4.07 17.65 3.72
C ARG A 59 2.92 18.49 4.31
N PRO A 60 3.15 19.54 5.14
CA PRO A 60 2.05 20.34 5.68
C PRO A 60 1.21 21.04 4.61
N ALA A 61 1.82 21.51 3.51
CA ALA A 61 1.10 22.13 2.40
C ALA A 61 0.21 21.10 1.68
N TRP A 62 0.75 19.90 1.45
CA TRP A 62 0.00 18.79 0.86
C TRP A 62 -1.15 18.31 1.74
N ALA A 63 -0.91 18.15 3.03
CA ALA A 63 -1.96 17.80 3.99
C ALA A 63 -3.08 18.84 3.99
N ALA A 64 -2.73 20.13 4.03
CA ALA A 64 -3.71 21.23 3.98
C ALA A 64 -4.52 21.23 2.67
N ALA A 65 -3.86 21.03 1.52
CA ALA A 65 -4.53 20.98 0.23
C ALA A 65 -5.48 19.77 0.09
N LEU A 66 -5.19 18.67 0.78
CA LEU A 66 -6.07 17.52 0.89
C LEU A 66 -7.13 17.67 2.00
N GLY A 67 -7.09 18.71 2.82
CA GLY A 67 -8.01 18.88 3.95
C GLY A 67 -7.75 17.91 5.11
N LEU A 68 -6.51 17.45 5.25
CA LEU A 68 -6.06 16.55 6.30
C LEU A 68 -5.52 17.33 7.52
N PRO A 69 -5.52 16.74 8.73
CA PRO A 69 -4.86 17.32 9.90
C PRO A 69 -3.39 17.67 9.64
N ALA A 70 -2.89 18.77 10.21
CA ALA A 70 -1.51 19.23 9.98
C ALA A 70 -0.43 18.25 10.50
N ASP A 71 -0.78 17.43 11.49
CA ASP A 71 0.04 16.36 12.06
C ASP A 71 -0.07 15.03 11.30
N THR A 72 -0.83 14.99 10.19
CA THR A 72 -0.93 13.79 9.35
C THR A 72 0.44 13.37 8.85
N LEU A 73 0.84 12.16 9.22
CA LEU A 73 2.13 11.59 8.83
C LEU A 73 2.23 11.47 7.31
N ARG A 74 3.47 11.41 6.81
CA ARG A 74 3.78 11.39 5.37
C ARG A 74 2.98 10.35 4.60
N TRP A 75 2.94 9.12 5.10
CA TRP A 75 2.17 8.01 4.55
C TRP A 75 0.66 8.29 4.50
N GLY A 76 0.10 8.98 5.48
CA GLY A 76 -1.32 9.36 5.46
C GLY A 76 -1.66 10.33 4.33
N VAL A 77 -0.77 11.29 4.03
CA VAL A 77 -0.94 12.22 2.90
C VAL A 77 -0.90 11.48 1.57
N TRP A 78 0.01 10.52 1.44
CA TRP A 78 0.15 9.72 0.22
C TRP A 78 -0.99 8.75 0.01
N ASP A 79 -1.39 8.03 1.04
CA ASP A 79 -2.47 7.06 0.98
C ASP A 79 -3.79 7.78 0.64
N GLU A 80 -4.04 8.97 1.20
CA GLU A 80 -5.19 9.81 0.81
C GLU A 80 -5.15 10.20 -0.68
N LEU A 81 -3.99 10.61 -1.20
CA LEU A 81 -3.86 10.93 -2.63
C LEU A 81 -4.18 9.70 -3.51
N VAL A 82 -3.69 8.53 -3.12
CA VAL A 82 -3.95 7.26 -3.84
C VAL A 82 -5.43 6.89 -3.77
N GLU A 83 -6.05 7.00 -2.60
CA GLU A 83 -7.47 6.73 -2.41
C GLU A 83 -8.33 7.63 -3.30
N ARG A 84 -8.04 8.94 -3.33
CA ARG A 84 -8.74 9.87 -4.23
C ARG A 84 -8.51 9.56 -5.70
N ALA A 85 -7.30 9.17 -6.08
CA ALA A 85 -6.99 8.79 -7.46
C ALA A 85 -7.74 7.53 -7.90
N VAL A 86 -7.86 6.52 -7.02
CA VAL A 86 -8.68 5.33 -7.25
C VAL A 86 -10.16 5.71 -7.37
N ALA A 87 -10.69 6.50 -6.43
CA ALA A 87 -12.08 6.93 -6.42
C ALA A 87 -12.46 7.75 -7.66
N ALA A 88 -11.54 8.58 -8.15
CA ALA A 88 -11.69 9.36 -9.37
C ALA A 88 -11.39 8.56 -10.67
N GLN A 89 -11.11 7.25 -10.56
CA GLN A 89 -10.74 6.36 -11.67
C GLN A 89 -9.46 6.79 -12.42
N MET A 90 -8.59 7.58 -11.78
CA MET A 90 -7.28 7.94 -12.32
C MET A 90 -6.27 6.79 -12.20
N ILE A 91 -6.49 5.89 -11.23
CA ILE A 91 -5.85 4.58 -11.17
C ILE A 91 -6.90 3.53 -11.51
N VAL A 92 -6.72 2.84 -12.63
CA VAL A 92 -7.57 1.73 -13.05
C VAL A 92 -7.02 0.45 -12.44
N LEU A 93 -7.81 -0.10 -11.51
CA LEU A 93 -7.50 -1.34 -10.81
C LEU A 93 -7.95 -2.57 -11.62
N PRO A 94 -7.29 -3.74 -11.48
CA PRO A 94 -7.67 -4.96 -12.19
C PRO A 94 -9.04 -5.51 -11.75
N CYS A 95 -9.48 -5.16 -10.55
CA CYS A 95 -10.82 -5.45 -10.02
C CYS A 95 -11.14 -4.47 -8.88
N PRO A 96 -12.38 -4.46 -8.35
CA PRO A 96 -12.71 -3.65 -7.17
C PRO A 96 -11.79 -3.95 -5.98
N GLY A 97 -11.37 -2.91 -5.27
CA GLY A 97 -10.48 -3.01 -4.12
C GLY A 97 -9.84 -1.66 -3.80
N ARG A 98 -8.74 -1.69 -3.04
CA ARG A 98 -7.97 -0.50 -2.67
C ARG A 98 -6.46 -0.73 -2.77
N ILE A 99 -5.70 0.32 -3.01
CA ILE A 99 -4.25 0.30 -2.82
C ILE A 99 -3.96 0.96 -1.47
N ALA A 100 -3.10 0.36 -0.66
CA ALA A 100 -2.66 0.92 0.62
C ALA A 100 -1.20 0.56 0.90
N GLY A 101 -0.58 1.28 1.83
CA GLY A 101 0.72 0.92 2.36
C GLY A 101 0.75 -0.53 2.85
N ALA A 102 1.77 -1.28 2.44
CA ALA A 102 1.93 -2.68 2.80
C ALA A 102 3.32 -2.89 3.36
N PHE A 103 3.37 -3.14 4.67
CA PHE A 103 4.64 -3.33 5.34
C PHE A 103 5.25 -4.69 4.97
N SER A 104 6.48 -4.67 4.49
CA SER A 104 7.35 -5.84 4.40
C SER A 104 7.71 -6.27 5.81
N THR A 105 7.71 -7.58 6.05
CA THR A 105 8.20 -8.18 7.29
C THR A 105 9.71 -7.96 7.52
N ARG A 106 10.40 -7.30 6.58
CA ARG A 106 11.74 -6.74 6.80
C ARG A 106 11.60 -5.55 7.73
N ASP A 107 11.79 -5.79 9.03
CA ASP A 107 12.00 -4.81 10.12
C ASP A 107 11.44 -3.40 9.84
N HIS A 108 10.40 -3.02 10.58
CA HIS A 108 9.75 -1.70 10.55
C HIS A 108 10.73 -0.51 10.42
N LEU A 109 11.93 -0.59 11.02
CA LEU A 109 12.96 0.44 10.86
C LEU A 109 13.43 0.60 9.40
N THR A 110 13.59 -0.48 8.66
CA THR A 110 14.02 -0.47 7.26
C THR A 110 12.99 0.22 6.37
N GLU A 111 11.70 -0.03 6.54
CA GLU A 111 10.67 0.65 5.75
C GLU A 111 10.48 2.10 6.17
N GLN A 112 10.66 2.41 7.46
CA GLN A 112 10.68 3.79 7.92
C GLN A 112 11.89 4.59 7.43
N THR A 113 12.99 3.93 7.05
CA THR A 113 14.23 4.62 6.68
C THR A 113 14.59 4.52 5.20
N THR A 114 14.05 3.55 4.46
CA THR A 114 14.48 3.29 3.07
C THR A 114 13.40 3.56 2.02
N GLY A 115 12.12 3.31 2.30
CA GLY A 115 11.06 3.53 1.32
C GLY A 115 9.70 2.94 1.72
N SER A 116 8.69 3.24 0.91
CA SER A 116 7.31 2.81 1.14
C SER A 116 6.92 1.64 0.23
N GLY A 117 6.51 0.52 0.83
CA GLY A 117 5.91 -0.61 0.14
C GLY A 117 4.40 -0.44 0.00
N TYR A 118 3.83 -0.96 -1.09
CA TYR A 118 2.40 -0.91 -1.37
C TYR A 118 1.84 -2.27 -1.75
N ALA A 119 0.56 -2.47 -1.48
CA ALA A 119 -0.20 -3.61 -1.98
C ALA A 119 -1.60 -3.18 -2.42
N PHE A 120 -2.15 -3.96 -3.35
CA PHE A 120 -3.54 -3.93 -3.73
C PHE A 120 -4.31 -4.99 -2.95
N TYR A 121 -5.40 -4.57 -2.31
CA TYR A 121 -6.31 -5.39 -1.51
C TYR A 121 -7.63 -5.52 -2.26
N PRO A 122 -7.87 -6.65 -2.96
CA PRO A 122 -9.11 -6.86 -3.69
C PRO A 122 -10.31 -6.97 -2.73
N ALA A 123 -11.45 -6.41 -3.12
CA ALA A 123 -12.64 -6.41 -2.27
C ALA A 123 -13.28 -7.80 -2.05
N PHE A 124 -12.88 -8.81 -2.82
CA PHE A 124 -13.44 -10.17 -2.73
C PHE A 124 -12.70 -11.08 -1.73
N SER A 125 -11.61 -10.62 -1.10
CA SER A 125 -10.84 -11.44 -0.17
C SER A 125 -10.16 -10.58 0.90
N ASP A 126 -10.30 -11.01 2.16
CA ASP A 126 -9.56 -10.46 3.29
C ASP A 126 -8.22 -11.16 3.53
N GLU A 127 -8.00 -12.34 2.93
CA GLU A 127 -6.81 -13.15 3.12
C GLU A 127 -5.75 -12.92 2.03
N PHE A 128 -6.17 -12.53 0.83
CA PHE A 128 -5.31 -12.36 -0.33
C PHE A 128 -5.08 -10.88 -0.66
N PHE A 129 -3.85 -10.55 -1.01
CA PHE A 129 -3.50 -9.25 -1.55
C PHE A 129 -2.37 -9.37 -2.58
N VAL A 130 -2.23 -8.35 -3.43
CA VAL A 130 -1.20 -8.28 -4.46
C VAL A 130 -0.14 -7.29 -4.03
N LYS A 131 1.05 -7.77 -3.70
CA LYS A 131 2.19 -6.90 -3.35
C LYS A 131 2.76 -6.27 -4.61
N ALA A 132 3.11 -4.99 -4.51
CA ALA A 132 4.01 -4.38 -5.48
C ALA A 132 5.36 -5.13 -5.55
N GLY A 133 5.98 -5.09 -6.72
CA GLY A 133 7.27 -5.72 -6.98
C GLY A 133 8.45 -5.00 -6.34
N ALA A 134 8.32 -3.68 -6.17
CA ALA A 134 9.31 -2.80 -5.59
C ALA A 134 8.68 -1.87 -4.54
N ALA A 135 9.50 -1.44 -3.58
CA ALA A 135 9.17 -0.29 -2.75
C ALA A 135 9.62 0.99 -3.46
N ILE A 136 8.98 2.12 -3.16
CA ILE A 136 9.41 3.43 -3.65
C ILE A 136 10.35 4.01 -2.60
N SER A 137 11.62 4.22 -2.93
CA SER A 137 12.57 4.73 -1.95
C SER A 137 12.32 6.20 -1.62
N TYR A 138 12.63 6.62 -0.39
CA TYR A 138 12.53 8.03 -0.03
C TYR A 138 13.51 8.90 -0.82
N ALA A 139 14.64 8.35 -1.25
CA ALA A 139 15.58 9.02 -2.11
C ALA A 139 14.98 9.31 -3.50
N GLU A 140 14.31 8.33 -4.12
CA GLU A 140 13.63 8.52 -5.42
C GLU A 140 12.51 9.56 -5.33
N GLN A 141 11.74 9.54 -4.23
CA GLN A 141 10.70 10.54 -3.98
C GLN A 141 11.27 11.94 -3.88
N ASN A 142 12.33 12.11 -3.07
CA ASN A 142 12.96 13.41 -2.85
C ASN A 142 13.74 13.88 -4.08
N ALA A 143 14.15 12.97 -4.97
CA ALA A 143 14.82 13.29 -6.23
C ALA A 143 13.83 13.69 -7.35
N CYS A 144 12.52 13.57 -7.14
CA CYS A 144 11.53 13.97 -8.12
C CYS A 144 11.59 15.49 -8.34
N PRO A 145 11.95 15.97 -9.55
CA PRO A 145 12.07 17.40 -9.81
C PRO A 145 10.72 18.10 -9.98
N ALA A 146 9.62 17.32 -10.07
CA ALA A 146 8.29 17.87 -10.23
C ALA A 146 7.82 18.51 -8.92
N THR A 147 7.14 19.63 -9.04
CA THR A 147 6.49 20.34 -7.93
C THR A 147 5.04 20.62 -8.27
N GLY A 148 4.25 21.00 -7.28
CA GLY A 148 2.85 21.31 -7.46
C GLY A 148 2.04 20.10 -7.94
N PRO A 149 0.92 20.33 -8.65
CA PRO A 149 0.06 19.24 -9.15
C PRO A 149 0.81 18.18 -9.97
N ALA A 150 1.87 18.58 -10.69
CA ALA A 150 2.70 17.65 -11.46
C ALA A 150 3.44 16.64 -10.57
N ALA A 151 3.78 17.01 -9.33
CA ALA A 151 4.40 16.11 -8.36
C ALA A 151 3.43 15.00 -7.92
N ALA A 152 2.14 15.32 -7.73
CA ALA A 152 1.11 14.33 -7.41
C ALA A 152 0.91 13.33 -8.56
N SER A 153 0.86 13.82 -9.80
CA SER A 153 0.83 12.96 -10.98
C SER A 153 2.05 12.04 -11.09
N ALA A 154 3.25 12.60 -10.92
CA ALA A 154 4.50 11.84 -10.98
C ALA A 154 4.55 10.75 -9.91
N TRP A 155 4.09 11.07 -8.69
CA TRP A 155 3.97 10.11 -7.60
C TRP A 155 3.03 8.95 -7.94
N ILE A 156 1.82 9.23 -8.41
CA ILE A 156 0.84 8.19 -8.78
C ILE A 156 1.39 7.28 -9.89
N ARG A 157 2.05 7.86 -10.89
CA ARG A 157 2.70 7.06 -11.96
C ARG A 157 3.83 6.18 -11.41
N THR A 158 4.65 6.72 -10.52
CA THR A 158 5.73 5.98 -9.86
C THR A 158 5.16 4.82 -9.06
N LEU A 159 4.12 5.06 -8.26
CA LEU A 159 3.41 4.05 -7.50
C LEU A 159 2.85 2.95 -8.39
N VAL A 160 2.10 3.30 -9.43
CA VAL A 160 1.51 2.30 -10.32
C VAL A 160 2.59 1.49 -11.04
N GLY A 161 3.71 2.11 -11.42
CA GLY A 161 4.87 1.41 -11.99
C GLY A 161 5.47 0.35 -11.06
N THR A 162 5.34 0.47 -9.73
CA THR A 162 5.79 -0.60 -8.81
C THR A 162 4.99 -1.91 -8.95
N PHE A 163 3.83 -1.87 -9.61
CA PHE A 163 3.01 -3.03 -9.92
C PHE A 163 3.30 -3.64 -11.29
N ASP A 164 4.36 -3.22 -12.01
CA ASP A 164 4.77 -3.86 -13.27
C ASP A 164 5.28 -5.30 -13.07
N SER A 165 5.70 -5.64 -11.85
CA SER A 165 6.07 -7.00 -11.44
C SER A 165 5.38 -7.38 -10.14
N PRO A 166 4.03 -7.51 -10.14
CA PRO A 166 3.26 -7.77 -8.94
C PRO A 166 3.49 -9.22 -8.48
N ARG A 167 3.28 -9.48 -7.18
CA ARG A 167 3.46 -10.82 -6.60
C ARG A 167 2.35 -11.15 -5.60
N PRO A 168 1.99 -12.42 -5.41
CA PRO A 168 1.00 -12.82 -4.43
C PRO A 168 1.48 -12.48 -3.01
N GLY A 169 0.51 -12.09 -2.17
CA GLY A 169 0.66 -11.94 -0.74
C GLY A 169 -0.56 -12.52 -0.03
N CYS A 170 -0.34 -13.01 1.18
CA CYS A 170 -1.42 -13.45 2.06
C CYS A 170 -1.29 -12.84 3.44
N ALA A 171 -2.42 -12.56 4.08
CA ALA A 171 -2.45 -12.15 5.47
C ALA A 171 -2.12 -13.37 6.34
N GLN A 172 -1.18 -13.18 7.27
CA GLN A 172 -0.90 -14.19 8.30
C GLN A 172 -2.18 -14.50 9.08
N ALA A 173 -2.25 -15.68 9.67
CA ALA A 173 -3.35 -16.03 10.56
C ALA A 173 -3.42 -15.02 11.71
N GLY A 174 -4.50 -14.24 11.73
CA GLY A 174 -4.70 -13.15 12.67
C GLY A 174 -5.03 -13.66 14.08
N ARG A 175 -5.11 -12.72 15.02
CA ARG A 175 -5.43 -12.99 16.42
C ARG A 175 -6.74 -13.77 16.58
N GLU A 176 -7.78 -13.44 15.81
CA GLU A 176 -9.08 -14.11 15.87
C GLU A 176 -8.97 -15.59 15.48
N TRP A 177 -8.23 -15.90 14.41
CA TRP A 177 -7.95 -17.29 14.03
C TRP A 177 -7.19 -18.00 15.15
N TRP A 178 -6.19 -17.34 15.75
CA TRP A 178 -5.45 -17.89 16.87
C TRP A 178 -6.35 -18.21 18.07
N GLU A 179 -7.20 -17.25 18.47
CA GLU A 179 -8.11 -17.40 19.61
C GLU A 179 -9.17 -18.48 19.38
N ALA A 180 -9.64 -18.64 18.14
CA ALA A 180 -10.60 -19.69 17.77
C ALA A 180 -9.99 -21.10 17.76
N ASN A 181 -8.70 -21.24 17.46
CA ASN A 181 -8.04 -22.53 17.32
C ASN A 181 -7.21 -22.94 18.55
N PHE A 182 -6.84 -21.99 19.42
CA PHE A 182 -6.05 -22.24 20.65
C PHE A 182 -6.62 -21.43 21.83
N PRO A 183 -7.75 -21.85 22.42
CA PRO A 183 -8.51 -21.03 23.38
C PRO A 183 -7.76 -20.71 24.68
N ASP A 184 -6.90 -21.61 25.16
CA ASP A 184 -6.24 -21.52 26.46
C ASP A 184 -4.76 -21.97 26.39
N ASP A 185 -3.90 -21.22 27.10
CA ASP A 185 -2.47 -21.49 27.40
C ASP A 185 -1.36 -21.19 26.36
N SER A 186 -1.60 -20.43 25.30
CA SER A 186 -0.49 -20.00 24.43
C SER A 186 0.42 -18.95 25.11
N PRO A 187 1.74 -19.21 25.29
CA PRO A 187 2.69 -18.22 25.83
C PRO A 187 2.87 -16.99 24.94
N TYR A 188 2.31 -17.00 23.73
CA TYR A 188 2.40 -15.92 22.74
C TYR A 188 1.29 -14.87 22.85
N ARG A 189 0.36 -14.98 23.81
CA ARG A 189 -0.70 -13.98 24.05
C ARG A 189 -0.21 -12.69 24.75
N ARG A 190 1.05 -12.66 25.24
CA ARG A 190 1.61 -11.56 26.07
C ARG A 190 2.84 -10.85 25.47
N GLN A 191 3.01 -10.86 24.14
CA GLN A 191 4.03 -10.03 23.49
C GLN A 191 3.37 -8.96 22.63
#